data_AF-K0Z883-F1
#
_entry.id   AF-K0Z883-F1
#
_cell.length_a   1.000
_cell.length_b   1.000
_cell.length_c   1.000
_cell.angle_alpha   90.00
_cell.angle_beta   90.00
_cell.angle_gamma   90.00
#
_symmetry.space_group_name_H-M   'P 1'
#
loop_
_entity.id
_entity.type
_entity.pdbx_description
1 polymer ?
#
loop_
_entity_poly.entity_id
_entity_poly.type
_entity_poly.pdbx_seq_one_letter_code
_entity_poly.pdbx_strand_id
1 'polypeptide(L)'
;YYESKEAIFLDIYIDENNRVRQAMIEELDWEIDMIDLIGQLFAQSRTLVSSNKILSEWYNPAIADELHSYYSSEEGKVANPFHQFLVKTFTNRMQDEGYSPEKIQEILQVYNLFYYMDMHITEKDFPDIGKTVEILATNFIKGVLK
;
A
#
# COMPACT_ATOMS: atom_id res chain seq x y z
N TYR A 1 -28.85 4.77 -2.92
CA TYR A 1 -29.00 4.92 -4.38
C TYR A 1 -27.73 5.60 -4.86
N TYR A 2 -27.08 5.08 -5.90
CA TYR A 2 -25.79 5.58 -6.39
C TYR A 2 -25.97 6.61 -7.50
N GLU A 3 -25.06 7.59 -7.55
CA GLU A 3 -25.10 8.68 -8.55
C GLU A 3 -24.58 8.25 -9.92
N SER A 4 -23.71 7.23 -9.98
CA SER A 4 -23.15 6.69 -11.23
C SER A 4 -22.77 5.21 -11.09
N LYS A 5 -22.35 4.59 -12.21
CA LYS A 5 -21.82 3.22 -12.22
C LYS A 5 -20.43 3.15 -11.58
N GLU A 6 -19.67 4.22 -11.72
CA GLU A 6 -18.35 4.42 -11.15
C GLU A 6 -18.44 4.52 -9.62
N ALA A 7 -19.46 5.23 -9.11
CA ALA A 7 -19.68 5.36 -7.66
C ALA A 7 -20.00 4.01 -6.99
N ILE A 8 -20.86 3.19 -7.60
CA ILE A 8 -21.14 1.85 -7.06
C ILE A 8 -19.92 0.92 -7.19
N PHE A 9 -19.14 1.06 -8.28
CA PHE A 9 -17.92 0.27 -8.43
C PHE A 9 -16.86 0.65 -7.40
N LEU A 10 -16.69 1.95 -7.12
CA LEU A 10 -15.76 2.45 -6.11
C LEU A 10 -16.09 1.88 -4.72
N ASP A 11 -17.35 1.90 -4.31
CA ASP A 11 -17.79 1.29 -3.04
C ASP A 11 -17.46 -0.21 -2.98
N ILE A 12 -17.76 -0.95 -4.05
CA ILE A 12 -17.44 -2.39 -4.15
C ILE A 12 -15.92 -2.61 -4.08
N TYR A 13 -15.14 -1.77 -4.74
CA TYR A 13 -13.68 -1.83 -4.72
C TYR A 13 -13.15 -1.58 -3.31
N ILE A 14 -13.64 -0.55 -2.62
CA ILE A 14 -13.22 -0.21 -1.25
C ILE A 14 -13.52 -1.37 -0.30
N ASP A 15 -14.73 -1.92 -0.35
CA ASP A 15 -15.14 -3.04 0.49
C ASP A 15 -14.26 -4.28 0.24
N GLU A 16 -14.03 -4.62 -1.02
CA GLU A 16 -13.20 -5.77 -1.37
C GLU A 16 -11.73 -5.56 -1.01
N ASN A 17 -11.19 -4.36 -1.23
CA ASN A 17 -9.83 -4.02 -0.81
C ASN A 17 -9.71 -4.13 0.70
N ASN A 18 -10.64 -3.57 1.48
CA ASN A 18 -10.62 -3.68 2.93
C ASN A 18 -10.67 -5.14 3.39
N ARG A 19 -11.54 -5.96 2.80
CA ARG A 19 -11.65 -7.39 3.11
C ARG A 19 -10.34 -8.14 2.82
N VAL A 20 -9.75 -7.93 1.65
CA VAL A 20 -8.51 -8.60 1.22
C VAL A 20 -7.31 -8.14 2.05
N ARG A 21 -7.19 -6.84 2.32
CA ARG A 21 -6.11 -6.30 3.14
C ARG A 21 -6.22 -6.74 4.60
N GLN A 22 -7.43 -6.88 5.13
CA GLN A 22 -7.66 -7.43 6.46
C GLN A 22 -7.19 -8.90 6.54
N ALA A 23 -7.54 -9.74 5.57
CA ALA A 23 -7.03 -11.11 5.51
C ALA A 23 -5.50 -11.15 5.44
N MET A 24 -4.89 -10.27 4.65
CA MET A 24 -3.42 -10.15 4.58
C MET A 24 -2.80 -9.75 5.92
N ILE A 25 -3.44 -8.86 6.70
CA ILE A 25 -3.00 -8.52 8.06
C ILE A 25 -3.01 -9.76 8.97
N GLU A 26 -4.05 -10.60 8.86
CA GLU A 26 -4.22 -11.78 9.70
C GLU A 26 -3.28 -12.94 9.33
N GLU A 27 -2.86 -13.02 8.06
CA GLU A 27 -2.01 -14.09 7.53
C GLU A 27 -0.51 -13.83 7.64
N LEU A 28 -0.08 -12.56 7.63
CA LEU A 28 1.33 -12.20 7.72
C LEU A 28 1.88 -12.39 9.14
N ASP A 29 3.10 -12.94 9.23
CA ASP A 29 3.88 -12.92 10.46
C ASP A 29 4.61 -11.58 10.59
N TRP A 30 4.09 -10.70 11.45
CA TRP A 30 4.61 -9.34 11.66
C TRP A 30 5.88 -9.28 12.52
N GLU A 31 6.26 -10.39 13.15
CA GLU A 31 7.36 -10.46 14.12
C GLU A 31 8.69 -10.93 13.50
N ILE A 32 8.69 -11.36 12.23
CA ILE A 32 9.91 -11.73 11.50
C ILE A 32 10.80 -10.51 11.21
N ASP A 33 12.03 -10.74 10.72
CA ASP A 33 12.95 -9.67 10.29
C ASP A 33 12.27 -8.67 9.35
N MET A 34 12.56 -7.37 9.50
CA MET A 34 11.86 -6.30 8.78
C MET A 34 12.09 -6.39 7.26
N ILE A 35 13.25 -6.85 6.79
CA ILE A 35 13.52 -7.04 5.36
C ILE A 35 12.64 -8.18 4.83
N ASP A 36 12.58 -9.28 5.57
CA ASP A 36 11.77 -10.45 5.19
C ASP A 36 10.27 -10.11 5.21
N LEU A 37 9.81 -9.36 6.22
CA LEU A 37 8.44 -8.88 6.34
C LEU A 37 8.04 -8.00 5.14
N ILE A 38 8.87 -7.03 4.76
CA ILE A 38 8.61 -6.18 3.60
C ILE A 38 8.54 -7.01 2.31
N GLY A 39 9.45 -7.98 2.14
CA GLY A 39 9.42 -8.91 1.02
C GLY A 39 8.11 -9.71 0.94
N GLN A 40 7.66 -10.27 2.07
CA GLN A 40 6.40 -11.01 2.15
C GLN A 40 5.18 -10.12 1.89
N LEU A 41 5.17 -8.91 2.46
CA LEU A 41 4.10 -7.93 2.26
C LEU A 41 3.89 -7.61 0.78
N PHE A 42 4.96 -7.31 0.05
CA PHE A 42 4.87 -7.01 -1.38
C PHE A 42 4.47 -8.25 -2.20
N ALA A 43 5.03 -9.42 -1.90
CA ALA A 43 4.72 -10.67 -2.61
C ALA A 43 3.24 -11.08 -2.43
N GLN A 44 2.72 -11.02 -1.20
CA GLN A 44 1.31 -11.28 -0.93
C GLN A 44 0.40 -10.23 -1.56
N SER A 45 0.75 -8.94 -1.44
CA SER A 45 -0.01 -7.85 -2.08
C SER A 45 -0.17 -8.09 -3.58
N ARG A 46 0.92 -8.43 -4.31
CA ARG A 46 0.84 -8.75 -5.75
C ARG A 46 -0.04 -9.95 -6.03
N THR A 47 0.10 -11.01 -5.25
CA THR A 47 -0.67 -12.25 -5.44
C THR A 47 -2.17 -11.99 -5.25
N LEU A 48 -2.54 -11.28 -4.19
CA LEU A 48 -3.92 -10.95 -3.86
C LEU A 48 -4.54 -10.00 -4.89
N VAL A 49 -3.80 -8.97 -5.34
CA VAL A 49 -4.28 -8.03 -6.36
C VAL A 49 -4.45 -8.73 -7.71
N SER A 50 -3.45 -9.49 -8.17
CA SER A 50 -3.48 -10.13 -9.50
C SER A 50 -4.48 -11.28 -9.62
N SER A 51 -4.80 -11.98 -8.52
CA SER A 51 -5.79 -13.06 -8.50
C SER A 51 -7.23 -12.59 -8.26
N ASN A 52 -7.42 -11.33 -7.86
CA ASN A 52 -8.72 -10.74 -7.56
C ASN A 52 -9.19 -9.83 -8.70
N LYS A 53 -10.31 -10.18 -9.34
CA LYS A 53 -10.87 -9.44 -10.47
C LYS A 53 -11.27 -8.00 -10.14
N ILE A 54 -11.58 -7.68 -8.89
CA ILE A 54 -11.93 -6.32 -8.47
C ILE A 54 -10.64 -5.53 -8.24
N LEU A 55 -9.69 -6.09 -7.48
CA LEU A 55 -8.44 -5.38 -7.18
C LEU A 55 -7.51 -5.24 -8.39
N SER A 56 -7.58 -6.15 -9.35
CA SER A 56 -6.83 -6.02 -10.61
C SER A 56 -7.20 -4.78 -11.41
N GLU A 57 -8.39 -4.21 -11.16
CA GLU A 57 -8.87 -2.98 -11.80
C GLU A 57 -8.08 -1.74 -11.37
N TRP A 58 -7.26 -1.83 -10.32
CA TRP A 58 -6.28 -0.80 -9.95
C TRP A 58 -5.46 -0.32 -11.16
N TYR A 59 -5.09 -1.25 -12.04
CA TYR A 59 -4.29 -0.96 -13.23
C TYR A 59 -5.13 -0.76 -14.51
N ASN A 60 -6.47 -0.80 -14.42
CA ASN A 60 -7.33 -0.67 -15.59
C ASN A 60 -7.50 0.81 -15.98
N PRO A 61 -7.04 1.24 -17.18
CA PRO A 61 -7.13 2.64 -17.58
C PRO A 61 -8.54 3.22 -17.66
N ALA A 62 -9.59 2.38 -17.66
CA ALA A 62 -10.97 2.85 -17.68
C ALA A 62 -11.46 3.37 -16.31
N ILE A 63 -10.82 2.97 -15.20
CA ILE A 63 -11.28 3.28 -13.84
C ILE A 63 -10.15 3.66 -12.86
N ALA A 64 -8.88 3.41 -13.23
CA ALA A 64 -7.73 3.68 -12.38
C ALA A 64 -7.70 5.12 -11.86
N ASP A 65 -7.99 6.11 -12.71
CA ASP A 65 -7.99 7.52 -12.31
C ASP A 65 -8.97 7.82 -11.16
N GLU A 66 -10.16 7.19 -11.16
CA GLU A 66 -11.16 7.32 -10.10
C GLU A 66 -10.67 6.70 -8.79
N LEU A 67 -10.14 5.46 -8.88
CA LEU A 67 -9.60 4.74 -7.73
C LEU A 67 -8.42 5.50 -7.11
N HIS A 68 -7.47 5.93 -7.94
CA HIS A 68 -6.28 6.68 -7.53
C HIS A 68 -6.65 8.03 -6.91
N SER A 69 -7.65 8.73 -7.48
CA SER A 69 -8.16 9.99 -6.93
C SER A 69 -8.78 9.80 -5.55
N TYR A 70 -9.57 8.74 -5.36
CA TYR A 70 -10.13 8.41 -4.05
C TYR A 70 -9.03 8.17 -3.01
N TYR A 71 -8.08 7.25 -3.27
CA TYR A 71 -7.05 6.90 -2.28
C TYR A 71 -5.98 7.98 -2.08
N SER A 72 -5.80 8.91 -3.03
CA SER A 72 -4.95 10.10 -2.85
C SER A 72 -5.64 11.24 -2.09
N SER A 73 -6.96 11.23 -1.99
CA SER A 73 -7.74 12.19 -1.21
C SER A 73 -7.53 12.03 0.30
N GLU A 74 -7.79 13.08 1.06
CA GLU A 74 -7.73 13.03 2.52
C GLU A 74 -8.74 12.04 3.11
N GLU A 75 -9.94 11.95 2.53
CA GLU A 75 -10.96 10.98 2.93
C GLU A 75 -10.47 9.55 2.71
N GLY A 76 -9.96 9.23 1.51
CA GLY A 76 -9.48 7.89 1.19
C GLY A 76 -8.28 7.47 2.05
N LYS A 77 -7.36 8.39 2.40
CA LYS A 77 -6.26 8.09 3.32
C LYS A 77 -6.74 7.77 4.74
N VAL A 78 -7.69 8.56 5.24
CA VAL A 78 -8.27 8.35 6.58
C VAL A 78 -9.11 7.06 6.61
N ALA A 79 -9.83 6.79 5.53
CA ALA A 79 -10.71 5.63 5.37
C ALA A 79 -9.99 4.36 4.89
N ASN A 80 -8.66 4.30 4.91
CA ASN A 80 -7.86 3.14 4.53
C ASN A 80 -7.26 2.45 5.78
N PRO A 81 -7.95 1.47 6.40
CA PRO A 81 -7.48 0.78 7.60
C PRO A 81 -6.11 0.13 7.42
N PHE A 82 -5.83 -0.37 6.21
CA PHE A 82 -4.57 -1.03 5.91
C PHE A 82 -3.39 -0.06 5.97
N HIS A 83 -3.54 1.14 5.37
CA HIS A 83 -2.53 2.19 5.48
C HIS A 83 -2.28 2.59 6.95
N GLN A 84 -3.36 2.82 7.71
CA GLN A 84 -3.26 3.18 9.13
C GLN A 84 -2.57 2.08 9.95
N PHE A 85 -2.89 0.82 9.66
CA PHE A 85 -2.26 -0.34 10.28
C PHE A 85 -0.76 -0.40 10.00
N LEU A 86 -0.33 -0.24 8.74
CA LEU A 86 1.09 -0.27 8.38
C LEU A 86 1.87 0.85 9.06
N VAL A 87 1.37 2.09 9.01
CA VAL A 87 2.02 3.24 9.64
C VAL A 87 2.20 2.99 11.14
N LYS A 88 1.14 2.56 11.83
CA LYS A 88 1.20 2.27 13.27
C LYS A 88 2.17 1.13 13.59
N THR A 89 2.08 0.03 12.85
CA THR A 89 2.87 -1.18 13.10
C THR A 89 4.36 -0.93 12.92
N PHE A 90 4.76 -0.34 11.80
CA PHE A 90 6.16 -0.03 11.56
C PHE A 90 6.69 1.07 12.47
N THR A 91 5.87 2.07 12.81
CA THR A 91 6.26 3.11 13.79
C THR A 91 6.56 2.49 15.14
N ASN A 92 5.64 1.69 15.68
CA ASN A 92 5.83 1.03 16.98
C ASN A 92 7.06 0.13 16.97
N ARG A 93 7.25 -0.66 15.92
CA ARG A 93 8.41 -1.54 15.80
C ARG A 93 9.72 -0.76 15.80
N MET A 94 9.83 0.33 15.04
CA MET A 94 11.02 1.18 15.05
C MET A 94 11.24 1.85 16.42
N GLN A 95 10.16 2.21 17.15
CA GLN A 95 10.28 2.73 18.51
C GLN A 95 10.83 1.68 19.47
N ASP A 96 10.34 0.45 19.39
CA ASP A 96 10.80 -0.68 20.23
C ASP A 96 12.27 -1.06 19.92
N GLU A 97 12.69 -0.90 18.67
CA GLU A 97 14.08 -1.05 18.24
C GLU A 97 14.99 0.16 18.60
N GLY A 98 14.42 1.23 19.17
CA GLY A 98 15.15 2.38 19.71
C GLY A 98 15.49 3.49 18.71
N TYR A 99 14.80 3.57 17.58
CA TYR A 99 15.01 4.64 16.60
C TYR A 99 14.55 6.00 17.14
N SER A 100 15.28 7.07 16.79
CA SER A 100 14.88 8.42 17.20
C SER A 100 13.60 8.87 16.49
N PRO A 101 12.79 9.77 17.09
CA PRO A 101 11.59 10.30 16.44
C PRO A 101 11.87 10.92 15.06
N GLU A 102 13.00 11.61 14.91
CA GLU A 102 13.42 12.22 13.64
C GLU A 102 13.69 11.14 12.59
N LYS A 103 14.38 10.05 12.98
CA LYS A 103 14.69 8.96 12.06
C LYS A 103 13.43 8.24 11.59
N ILE A 104 12.49 8.01 12.50
CA ILE A 104 11.18 7.43 12.18
C ILE A 104 10.44 8.33 11.20
N GLN A 105 10.44 9.65 11.41
CA GLN A 105 9.80 10.60 10.51
C GLN A 105 10.43 10.58 9.11
N GLU A 106 11.76 10.50 8.98
CA GLU A 106 12.44 10.35 7.68
C GLU A 106 11.98 9.09 6.94
N ILE A 107 11.88 7.96 7.65
CA ILE A 107 11.46 6.67 7.08
C ILE A 107 9.99 6.74 6.63
N LEU A 108 9.11 7.29 7.47
CA LEU A 108 7.70 7.48 7.13
C LEU A 108 7.51 8.42 5.93
N GLN A 109 8.39 9.42 5.77
CA GLN A 109 8.35 10.30 4.60
C GLN A 109 8.65 9.54 3.30
N VAL A 110 9.58 8.58 3.33
CA VAL A 110 9.87 7.71 2.18
C VAL A 110 8.71 6.75 1.91
N TYR A 111 8.08 6.21 2.96
CA TYR A 111 6.85 5.42 2.82
C TYR A 111 5.73 6.23 2.13
N ASN A 112 5.52 7.48 2.54
CA ASN A 112 4.55 8.38 1.92
C ASN A 112 4.85 8.63 0.44
N LEU A 113 6.13 8.65 0.05
CA LEU A 113 6.51 8.73 -1.35
C LEU A 113 6.11 7.47 -2.13
N PHE A 114 6.32 6.27 -1.57
CA PHE A 114 5.88 5.02 -2.23
C PHE A 114 4.37 4.98 -2.39
N TYR A 115 3.62 5.39 -1.36
CA TYR A 115 2.17 5.52 -1.44
C TYR A 115 1.77 6.51 -2.55
N TYR A 116 2.41 7.68 -2.60
CA TYR A 116 2.14 8.67 -3.64
C TYR A 116 2.42 8.13 -5.04
N MET A 117 3.54 7.43 -5.24
CA MET A 117 3.90 6.81 -6.53
C MET A 117 2.84 5.80 -6.98
N ASP A 118 2.36 4.94 -6.09
CA ASP A 118 1.33 3.94 -6.40
C ASP A 118 0.00 4.57 -6.87
N MET A 119 -0.34 5.75 -6.35
CA MET A 119 -1.55 6.48 -6.75
C MET A 119 -1.36 7.30 -8.04
N HIS A 120 -0.14 7.70 -8.40
CA HIS A 120 0.08 8.72 -9.45
C HIS A 120 0.87 8.24 -10.65
N ILE A 121 1.54 7.09 -10.56
CA ILE A 121 2.36 6.55 -11.64
C ILE A 121 1.71 5.26 -12.12
N THR A 122 1.27 5.25 -13.36
CA THR A 122 0.64 4.09 -13.98
C THR A 122 1.64 3.32 -14.84
N GLU A 123 1.27 2.11 -15.28
CA GLU A 123 2.03 1.32 -16.26
C GLU A 123 2.23 2.06 -17.61
N LYS A 124 1.41 3.07 -17.92
CA LYS A 124 1.62 3.93 -19.10
C LYS A 124 2.77 4.92 -18.91
N ASP A 125 2.95 5.40 -17.68
CA ASP A 125 3.98 6.38 -17.33
C ASP A 125 5.33 5.70 -17.10
N PHE A 126 5.30 4.54 -16.45
CA PHE A 126 6.49 3.77 -16.10
C PHE A 126 6.20 2.27 -16.14
N PRO A 127 6.79 1.52 -17.11
CA PRO A 127 6.61 0.07 -17.19
C PRO A 127 7.11 -0.66 -15.93
N ASP A 128 6.36 -1.65 -15.47
CA ASP A 128 6.64 -2.44 -14.27
C ASP A 128 6.80 -1.58 -12.99
N ILE A 129 6.01 -0.50 -12.87
CA ILE A 129 6.12 0.43 -11.74
C ILE A 129 5.95 -0.27 -10.39
N GLY A 130 4.99 -1.19 -10.26
CA GLY A 130 4.75 -1.91 -9.00
C GLY A 130 5.96 -2.72 -8.53
N LYS A 131 6.62 -3.44 -9.46
CA LYS A 131 7.86 -4.18 -9.17
C LYS A 131 9.03 -3.26 -8.87
N THR A 132 9.10 -2.12 -9.56
CA THR A 132 10.15 -1.12 -9.38
C THR A 132 10.06 -0.47 -8.00
N VAL A 133 8.85 -0.13 -7.54
CA VAL A 133 8.59 0.40 -6.20
C VAL A 133 8.95 -0.62 -5.12
N GLU A 134 8.60 -1.90 -5.29
CA GLU A 134 9.02 -2.98 -4.37
C GLU A 134 10.55 -3.05 -4.23
N ILE A 135 11.27 -3.05 -5.36
CA ILE A 135 12.74 -3.10 -5.35
C ILE A 135 13.30 -1.88 -4.63
N LEU A 136 12.75 -0.69 -4.87
CA LEU A 136 13.19 0.54 -4.23
C LEU A 136 12.92 0.50 -2.71
N ALA A 137 11.72 0.10 -2.29
CA ALA A 137 11.35 -0.03 -0.89
C ALA A 137 12.24 -1.05 -0.16
N THR A 138 12.48 -2.21 -0.77
CA THR A 138 13.35 -3.25 -0.20
C THR A 138 14.79 -2.75 -0.03
N ASN A 139 15.34 -2.06 -1.03
CA ASN A 139 16.71 -1.52 -0.93
C ASN A 139 16.81 -0.36 0.06
N PHE A 140 15.77 0.47 0.17
CA PHE A 140 15.70 1.54 1.15
C PHE A 140 15.75 0.96 2.57
N ILE A 141 14.88 0.00 2.90
CA ILE A 141 14.84 -0.63 4.22
C ILE A 141 16.17 -1.34 4.53
N LYS A 142 16.75 -2.07 3.57
CA LYS A 142 18.10 -2.65 3.71
C LYS A 142 19.19 -1.61 3.99
N GLY A 143 19.04 -0.38 3.50
CA GLY A 143 19.97 0.72 3.75
C GLY A 143 19.75 1.40 5.10
N VAL A 144 18.51 1.43 5.59
CA VAL A 144 18.12 2.02 6.88
C VAL A 144 18.53 1.12 8.06
N LEU A 145 18.41 -0.20 7.91
CA LEU A 145 18.69 -1.18 8.96
C LEU A 145 20.18 -1.55 9.11
N LYS A 146 21.07 -0.91 8.34
CA LYS A 146 22.52 -1.09 8.39
C LYS A 146 23.20 0.02 9.17
#